data_AF-A0A951LBU9-F1
#
_entry.id   AF-A0A951LBU9-F1
#
_cell.length_a   1.000
_cell.length_b   1.000
_cell.length_c   1.000
_cell.angle_alpha   90.00
_cell.angle_beta   90.00
_cell.angle_gamma   90.00
#
_symmetry.space_group_name_H-M   'P 1'
#
loop_
_entity.id
_entity.type
_entity.pdbx_description
1 polymer ?
#
loop_
_entity_poly.entity_id
_entity_poly.type
_entity_poly.pdbx_seq_one_letter_code
_entity_poly.pdbx_strand_id
1 'polypeptide(L)' 'MSDRIEREQWLAATPEEVWDTVTGDGWLADRVTLDLGPGGDARFESGGSVRTGWVEDVRAPERLSFWWAAGEEPAS' A
#
# COMPACT_ATOMS: atom_id res chain seq x y z
N MET A 1 -24.98 -0.04 4.88
CA MET A 1 -24.09 -0.98 4.17
C MET A 1 -22.68 -0.60 4.57
N SER A 2 -21.83 -1.57 4.92
CA SER A 2 -20.45 -1.25 5.28
C SER A 2 -19.64 -1.19 3.98
N ASP A 3 -18.94 -0.10 3.72
CA ASP A 3 -18.06 0.06 2.54
C ASP A 3 -16.75 -0.76 2.68
N ARG A 4 -16.80 -1.86 3.45
CA ARG A 4 -15.66 -2.71 3.79
C ARG A 4 -15.53 -3.84 2.76
N ILE A 5 -14.33 -3.96 2.19
CA ILE A 5 -13.95 -5.03 1.27
C ILE A 5 -12.93 -5.91 1.98
N GLU A 6 -13.16 -7.23 2.00
CA GLU A 6 -12.26 -8.24 2.56
C GLU A 6 -11.99 -9.33 1.52
N ARG A 7 -10.73 -9.74 1.39
CA ARG A 7 -10.29 -10.83 0.51
C ARG A 7 -9.15 -11.60 1.17
N GLU A 8 -9.12 -12.90 0.95
CA GLU A 8 -8.09 -13.80 1.44
C GLU A 8 -7.57 -14.67 0.29
N GLN A 9 -6.26 -14.94 0.29
CA GLN A 9 -5.60 -15.77 -0.71
C GLN A 9 -4.42 -16.52 -0.07
N TRP A 10 -4.23 -17.78 -0.48
CA TRP A 10 -3.07 -18.59 -0.11
C TRP A 10 -1.99 -18.49 -1.18
N LEU A 11 -0.77 -18.17 -0.78
CA LEU A 11 0.39 -18.02 -1.66
C LEU A 11 1.44 -19.09 -1.33
N ALA A 12 2.08 -19.63 -2.37
CA ALA A 12 3.22 -20.53 -2.23
C ALA A 12 4.54 -19.72 -2.08
N ALA A 13 4.55 -18.80 -1.13
CA ALA A 13 5.67 -17.91 -0.82
C ALA A 13 5.72 -17.63 0.68
N THR A 14 6.89 -17.27 1.19
CA THR A 14 7.09 -16.84 2.57
C THR A 14 6.53 -15.44 2.83
N PRO A 15 6.18 -15.08 4.07
CA PRO A 15 5.78 -13.72 4.41
C PRO A 15 6.78 -12.65 3.96
N GLU A 16 8.08 -12.94 4.05
CA GLU A 16 9.16 -12.04 3.63
C GLU A 16 9.15 -11.80 2.12
N GLU A 17 9.02 -12.84 1.30
CA GLU A 17 8.93 -12.71 -0.16
C GLU A 17 7.68 -11.93 -0.59
N VAL A 18 6.55 -12.14 0.10
CA VAL A 18 5.33 -11.38 -0.12
C VAL A 18 5.53 -9.93 0.30
N TRP A 19 6.16 -9.69 1.45
CA TRP A 19 6.44 -8.35 1.97
C TRP A 19 7.25 -7.50 0.99
N ASP A 20 8.34 -8.06 0.48
CA ASP A 20 9.21 -7.39 -0.51
C ASP A 20 8.42 -7.04 -1.78
N THR A 21 7.46 -7.90 -2.16
CA THR A 21 6.60 -7.65 -3.32
C THR A 21 5.56 -6.56 -3.04
N VAL A 22 4.84 -6.62 -1.91
CA VAL A 22 3.75 -5.68 -1.62
C VAL A 22 4.23 -4.28 -1.23
N THR A 23 5.48 -4.14 -0.81
CA THR A 23 6.13 -2.86 -0.54
C THR A 23 6.92 -2.31 -1.73
N GLY A 24 7.03 -3.09 -2.81
CA GLY A 24 7.79 -2.75 -4.01
C GLY A 24 6.95 -2.30 -5.21
N ASP A 25 7.66 -2.02 -6.30
CA ASP A 25 7.10 -1.59 -7.58
C ASP A 25 6.38 -2.75 -8.32
N GLY A 26 5.45 -2.41 -9.20
CA GLY A 26 4.85 -3.31 -10.19
C GLY A 26 3.67 -4.17 -9.70
N TRP A 27 3.49 -4.35 -8.39
CA TRP A 27 2.34 -5.08 -7.83
C TRP A 27 1.07 -4.23 -7.81
N LEU A 28 1.16 -3.05 -7.17
CA LEU A 28 0.02 -2.15 -6.97
C LEU A 28 0.04 -0.97 -7.95
N ALA A 29 1.22 -0.49 -8.29
CA ALA A 29 1.47 0.65 -9.17
C ALA A 29 2.82 0.46 -9.89
N ASP A 30 3.07 1.18 -10.98
CA ASP A 30 4.31 1.07 -11.74
C ASP A 30 5.52 1.50 -10.89
N ARG A 31 5.32 2.50 -10.02
CA ARG A 31 6.29 2.94 -9.01
C ARG A 31 5.61 3.19 -7.67
N VAL A 32 6.23 2.70 -6.61
CA VAL A 32 5.80 2.80 -5.23
C VAL A 32 6.91 3.47 -4.42
N THR A 33 6.54 4.40 -3.55
CA THR A 33 7.44 4.97 -2.56
C THR A 33 6.69 5.02 -1.24
N LEU A 34 7.19 4.27 -0.27
CA LEU A 34 6.62 4.16 1.07
C LEU A 34 7.71 4.49 2.08
N ASP A 35 7.46 5.46 2.94
CA ASP A 35 8.26 5.64 4.15
C ASP A 35 7.67 4.74 5.25
N LEU A 36 8.35 3.61 5.52
CA LEU A 36 7.83 2.53 6.36
C LEU A 36 7.95 2.87 7.85
N GLY A 37 7.09 3.77 8.29
CA GLY A 37 6.83 4.11 9.69
C GLY A 37 5.44 4.73 9.84
N PRO A 38 4.83 4.68 11.03
CA PRO A 38 3.56 5.35 11.27
C PRO A 38 3.63 6.85 10.93
N GLY A 39 2.74 7.32 10.06
CA GLY A 39 2.71 8.68 9.54
C GLY A 39 3.66 8.95 8.36
N GLY A 40 4.39 7.95 7.87
CA GLY A 40 5.29 8.09 6.73
C GLY A 40 4.56 8.31 5.41
N ASP A 41 5.16 9.04 4.48
CA ASP A 41 4.54 9.34 3.19
C ASP A 41 4.36 8.09 2.32
N ALA A 42 3.25 8.03 1.58
CA ALA A 42 2.97 7.00 0.59
C ALA A 42 2.66 7.63 -0.77
N ARG A 43 3.30 7.12 -1.82
CA ARG A 43 3.13 7.58 -3.20
C ARG A 43 3.07 6.40 -4.16
N PHE A 44 2.06 6.40 -5.03
CA PHE A 44 1.79 5.35 -6.00
C PHE A 44 1.59 5.97 -7.38
N GLU A 45 2.45 5.62 -8.34
CA GLU A 45 2.42 6.14 -9.71
C GLU A 45 2.05 5.03 -10.69
N SER A 46 0.99 5.23 -11.49
CA SER A 46 0.59 4.26 -12.51
C SER A 46 -0.03 4.93 -13.71
N GLY A 47 0.43 4.61 -14.92
CA GLY A 47 -0.17 5.09 -16.17
C GLY A 47 -0.33 6.61 -16.28
N GLY A 48 0.59 7.38 -15.69
CA GLY A 48 0.56 8.85 -15.65
C GLY A 48 -0.32 9.46 -14.54
N SER A 49 -0.99 8.64 -13.74
CA SER A 49 -1.72 9.08 -12.55
C SER A 49 -0.85 8.91 -11.30
N VAL A 50 -1.01 9.81 -10.34
CA VAL A 50 -0.31 9.76 -9.06
C VAL A 50 -1.34 9.79 -7.94
N ARG A 51 -1.22 8.84 -7.00
CA ARG A 51 -1.94 8.86 -5.73
C ARG A 51 -0.97 9.06 -4.59
N THR A 52 -1.33 9.94 -3.66
CA THR A 52 -0.56 10.22 -2.45
C THR A 52 -1.37 9.89 -1.21
N GLY A 53 -0.67 9.65 -0.11
CA GLY A 53 -1.25 9.25 1.15
C GLY A 53 -0.19 9.08 2.23
N TRP A 54 -0.50 8.32 3.27
CA TRP A 54 0.42 8.02 4.35
C TRP A 54 0.23 6.60 4.86
N VAL A 55 1.29 6.09 5.45
CA VAL A 55 1.33 4.83 6.17
C VAL A 55 0.73 5.03 7.56
N GLU A 56 -0.23 4.19 7.91
CA GLU A 56 -0.90 4.23 9.22
C GLU A 56 -0.16 3.36 10.24
N ASP A 57 0.11 2.09 9.88
CA ASP A 57 0.82 1.13 10.74
C ASP A 57 1.65 0.18 9.89
N VAL A 58 2.82 -0.20 10.42
CA VAL A 58 3.74 -1.17 9.81
C VAL A 58 4.22 -2.13 10.87
N ARG A 59 4.05 -3.42 10.60
CA ARG A 59 4.65 -4.51 11.37
C ARG A 59 5.23 -5.48 10.36
N ALA A 60 6.43 -5.21 9.88
CA ALA A 60 7.06 -6.05 8.88
C ALA A 60 7.42 -7.43 9.48
N PRO A 61 7.20 -8.56 8.78
CA PRO A 61 6.57 -8.69 7.45
C PRO A 61 5.06 -9.02 7.50
N GLU A 62 4.38 -8.77 8.62
CA GLU A 62 3.02 -9.26 8.90
C GLU A 62 1.90 -8.30 8.43
N ARG A 63 2.13 -6.99 8.46
CA ARG A 63 1.06 -6.00 8.22
C ARG A 63 1.58 -4.67 7.71
N LEU A 64 0.91 -4.17 6.68
CA LEU A 64 0.99 -2.78 6.20
C LEU A 64 -0.44 -2.24 6.12
N SER A 65 -0.72 -1.13 6.79
CA SER A 65 -1.91 -0.31 6.52
C SER A 65 -1.51 1.10 6.13
N PHE A 66 -2.22 1.66 5.16
CA PHE A 66 -2.01 3.02 4.67
C PHE A 66 -3.36 3.59 4.21
N TRP A 67 -3.39 4.89 4.04
CA TRP A 67 -4.48 5.63 3.43
C TRP A 67 -3.98 6.25 2.13
N TRP A 68 -4.84 6.40 1.12
CA TRP A 68 -4.56 7.21 -0.06
C TRP A 68 -5.79 7.99 -0.47
N ALA A 69 -5.56 9.08 -1.19
CA ALA A 69 -6.60 9.87 -1.84
C ALA A 69 -7.41 9.05 -2.87
N ALA A 70 -8.74 9.06 -2.75
CA ALA A 70 -9.63 8.59 -3.81
C ALA A 70 -9.95 9.75 -4.77
N GLY A 71 -8.95 10.25 -5.52
CA GLY A 71 -9.13 11.36 -6.47
C GLY A 71 -8.04 12.41 -6.39
N GLU A 72 -8.36 13.67 -6.74
CA GLU A 72 -7.43 14.81 -6.69
C GLU A 72 -7.30 15.45 -5.30
N GLU A 73 -8.15 15.07 -4.35
CA GLU A 73 -8.09 15.59 -2.97
C GLU A 73 -7.22 14.68 -2.10
N PRO A 74 -6.27 15.23 -1.32
CA PRO A 74 -5.46 14.43 -0.41
C PRO A 74 -6.36 13.72 0.61
N ALA A 75 -6.01 12.49 0.96
CA ALA A 75 -6.66 11.84 2.10
C ALA A 75 -6.50 12.75 3.34
N SER A 76 -7.52 12.79 4.21
CA SER A 76 -7.54 13.58 5.44
C SER A 76 -7.62 12.68 6.67
#